data_AF-A0A957U2J3-F1
#
_entry.id   AF-A0A957U2J3-F1
#
_cell.length_a   1.000
_cell.length_b   1.000
_cell.length_c   1.000
_cell.angle_alpha   90.00
_cell.angle_beta   90.00
_cell.angle_gamma   90.00
#
_symmetry.space_group_name_H-M   'P 1'
#
loop_
_entity.id
_entity.type
_entity.pdbx_description
1 polymer ?
#
loop_
_entity_poly.entity_id
_entity_poly.type
_entity_poly.pdbx_seq_one_letter_code
_entity_poly.pdbx_strand_id
1 'polypeptide(L)'
;MDFLTLIQEGRDDPARLEQAYRGASASGQEAAFARALDTAYATAPDNLLYGAWHHRLAYAGVEDGPASASPDRSIAWARAVVLAALNGLIFWQLAWQEVPFVPDTWETPAIVLLWAPITAAFVLIFLLWNDRSRRGRLALVLTGLVAAALLGRVGYQWIEASHLGEAYLQLLALHLPILAWAAVGIAVMPRRREGDENRFAFALKSLDVAVVGGLFAIAGGLFVAITIALFGMLGITLSDFVMMLLTVGGAGLLPVLVVAVVYDPDKEPVDQSFEDGLSTVVAMLMRLLLPLTLLV
;
A
#
# COMPACT_ATOMS: atom_id res chain seq x y z
N MET A 1 -14.73 -7.18 31.20
CA MET A 1 -14.15 -7.20 32.55
C MET A 1 -14.19 -5.79 33.09
N ASP A 2 -14.43 -5.62 34.38
CA ASP A 2 -14.38 -4.30 34.99
C ASP A 2 -12.94 -4.05 35.50
N PHE A 3 -12.16 -3.29 34.73
CA PHE A 3 -10.78 -2.99 35.09
C PHE A 3 -10.69 -2.03 36.27
N LEU A 4 -11.71 -1.21 36.52
CA LEU A 4 -11.67 -0.23 37.60
C LEU A 4 -11.68 -0.92 38.97
N THR A 5 -12.53 -1.93 39.15
CA THR A 5 -12.57 -2.75 40.36
C THR A 5 -11.29 -3.55 40.57
N LEU A 6 -10.76 -4.18 39.52
CA LEU A 6 -9.48 -4.90 39.58
C LEU A 6 -8.29 -4.01 39.97
N ILE A 7 -8.24 -2.78 39.44
CA ILE A 7 -7.20 -1.80 39.77
C ILE A 7 -7.36 -1.34 41.22
N GLN A 8 -8.59 -1.08 41.68
CA GLN A 8 -8.88 -0.70 43.06
C GLN A 8 -8.54 -1.81 44.07
N GLU A 9 -8.78 -3.07 43.73
CA GLU A 9 -8.40 -4.24 44.55
C GLU A 9 -6.88 -4.46 44.61
N GLY A 10 -6.15 -3.96 43.61
CA GLY A 10 -4.68 -3.98 43.51
C GLY A 10 -4.00 -2.70 43.98
N ARG A 11 -4.70 -1.80 44.68
CA ARG A 11 -4.24 -0.45 45.04
C ARG A 11 -2.82 -0.37 45.62
N ASP A 12 -2.48 -1.33 46.47
CA ASP A 12 -1.19 -1.40 47.17
C ASP A 12 -0.41 -2.68 46.83
N ASP A 13 -0.81 -3.38 45.76
CA ASP A 13 -0.19 -4.63 45.30
C ASP A 13 0.33 -4.48 43.86
N PRO A 14 1.62 -4.17 43.69
CA PRO A 14 2.24 -4.02 42.38
C PRO A 14 2.14 -5.29 41.52
N ALA A 15 2.17 -6.48 42.13
CA ALA A 15 2.12 -7.74 41.40
C ALA A 15 0.73 -7.99 40.80
N ARG A 16 -0.33 -7.67 41.55
CA ARG A 16 -1.71 -7.73 41.05
C ARG A 16 -1.95 -6.74 39.92
N LEU A 17 -1.44 -5.52 40.03
CA LEU A 17 -1.62 -4.51 38.99
C LEU A 17 -0.93 -4.91 37.68
N GLU A 18 0.29 -5.45 37.76
CA GLU A 18 1.03 -5.98 36.60
C GLU A 18 0.32 -7.20 35.98
N GLN A 19 -0.25 -8.10 36.79
CA GLN A 19 -1.03 -9.23 36.27
C GLN A 19 -2.30 -8.76 35.54
N ALA A 20 -3.00 -7.76 36.09
CA ALA A 20 -4.17 -7.17 35.45
C ALA A 20 -3.81 -6.51 34.11
N TYR A 21 -2.69 -5.80 34.05
CA TYR A 21 -2.18 -5.21 32.81
C TYR A 21 -1.81 -6.28 31.77
N ARG A 22 -1.07 -7.33 32.16
CA ARG A 22 -0.71 -8.43 31.24
C ARG A 22 -1.94 -9.16 30.71
N GLY A 23 -2.97 -9.34 31.55
CA GLY A 23 -4.26 -9.89 31.11
C GLY A 23 -4.97 -8.98 30.11
N ALA A 24 -4.93 -7.66 30.33
CA ALA A 24 -5.48 -6.68 29.39
C ALA A 24 -4.71 -6.67 28.07
N SER A 25 -3.37 -6.73 28.10
CA SER A 25 -2.50 -6.80 26.93
C SER A 25 -2.74 -8.05 26.09
N ALA A 26 -2.78 -9.23 26.73
CA ALA A 26 -3.08 -10.50 26.07
C ALA A 26 -4.49 -10.52 25.41
N SER A 27 -5.39 -9.66 25.86
CA SER A 27 -6.76 -9.54 25.34
C SER A 27 -6.98 -8.34 24.42
N GLY A 28 -5.93 -7.57 24.10
CA GLY A 28 -6.01 -6.36 23.28
C GLY A 28 -6.80 -5.19 23.92
N GLN A 29 -6.94 -5.18 25.25
CA GLN A 29 -7.78 -4.22 26.01
C GLN A 29 -6.95 -3.19 26.79
N GLU A 30 -5.73 -2.91 26.34
CA GLU A 30 -4.79 -1.99 27.02
C GLU A 30 -5.37 -0.58 27.18
N ALA A 31 -6.06 -0.06 26.15
CA ALA A 31 -6.70 1.24 26.20
C ALA A 31 -7.88 1.32 27.20
N ALA A 32 -8.52 0.19 27.49
CA ALA A 32 -9.56 0.13 28.52
C ALA A 32 -8.94 0.10 29.92
N PHE A 33 -7.82 -0.61 30.10
CA PHE A 33 -7.05 -0.61 31.33
C PHE A 33 -6.47 0.77 31.64
N ALA A 34 -5.87 1.45 30.66
CA ALA A 34 -5.29 2.78 30.83
C ALA A 34 -6.33 3.81 31.32
N ARG A 35 -7.52 3.85 30.71
CA ARG A 35 -8.62 4.74 31.14
C ARG A 35 -9.12 4.44 32.55
N ALA A 36 -9.21 3.16 32.91
CA ALA A 36 -9.61 2.76 34.26
C ALA A 36 -8.54 3.16 35.29
N LEU A 37 -7.27 3.05 34.94
CA LEU A 37 -6.15 3.48 35.79
C LEU A 37 -6.14 5.00 35.98
N ASP A 38 -6.35 5.79 34.92
CA ASP A 38 -6.44 7.26 35.04
C ASP A 38 -7.58 7.69 35.95
N THR A 39 -8.70 6.97 35.90
CA THR A 39 -9.85 7.19 36.78
C THR A 39 -9.50 6.86 38.24
N ALA A 40 -8.77 5.77 38.49
CA ALA A 40 -8.30 5.39 39.81
C ALA A 40 -7.27 6.40 40.37
N TYR A 41 -6.37 6.90 39.51
CA TYR A 41 -5.39 7.93 39.86
C TYR A 41 -6.06 9.27 40.18
N ALA A 42 -7.05 9.71 39.40
CA ALA A 42 -7.81 10.93 39.68
C ALA A 42 -8.55 10.88 41.04
N THR A 43 -8.95 9.69 41.48
CA THR A 43 -9.62 9.47 42.77
C THR A 43 -8.63 9.36 43.93
N ALA A 44 -7.36 9.02 43.66
CA ALA A 44 -6.32 8.83 44.66
C ALA A 44 -4.94 9.27 44.14
N PRO A 45 -4.71 10.58 43.95
CA PRO A 45 -3.49 11.11 43.37
C PRO A 45 -2.25 10.87 44.25
N ASP A 46 -2.44 10.71 45.55
CA ASP A 46 -1.35 10.43 46.50
C ASP A 46 -0.81 8.99 46.42
N ASN A 47 -1.44 8.11 45.65
CA ASN A 47 -0.97 6.74 45.48
C ASN A 47 0.20 6.68 44.48
N LEU A 48 1.41 6.45 44.99
CA LEU A 48 2.63 6.31 44.21
C LEU A 48 2.56 5.20 43.15
N LEU A 49 1.85 4.10 43.41
CA LEU A 49 1.71 3.00 42.45
C LEU A 49 0.87 3.42 41.23
N TYR A 50 -0.23 4.13 41.46
CA TYR A 50 -1.06 4.67 40.38
C TYR A 50 -0.33 5.76 39.61
N GLY A 51 0.37 6.66 40.30
CA GLY A 51 1.19 7.68 39.65
C GLY A 51 2.28 7.08 38.77
N ALA A 52 2.99 6.05 39.27
CA ALA A 52 4.03 5.36 38.51
C ALA A 52 3.47 4.70 37.23
N TRP A 53 2.30 4.07 37.34
CA TRP A 53 1.64 3.44 36.18
C TRP A 53 1.04 4.45 35.21
N HIS A 54 0.46 5.56 35.70
CA HIS A 54 -0.05 6.64 34.87
C HIS A 54 1.08 7.20 34.00
N HIS A 55 2.24 7.50 34.59
CA HIS A 55 3.41 7.94 33.84
C HIS A 55 3.97 6.84 32.93
N ARG A 56 4.07 5.59 33.38
CA ARG A 56 4.52 4.46 32.54
C ARG A 56 3.68 4.31 31.27
N LEU A 57 2.35 4.35 31.39
CA LEU A 57 1.45 4.22 30.25
C LEU A 57 1.47 5.47 29.35
N ALA A 58 1.60 6.66 29.93
CA ALA A 58 1.77 7.89 29.16
C ALA A 58 3.09 7.89 28.35
N TYR A 59 4.18 7.38 28.92
CA TYR A 59 5.47 7.27 28.23
C TYR A 59 5.56 6.06 27.30
N ALA A 60 4.86 4.95 27.59
CA ALA A 60 4.76 3.82 26.66
C ALA A 60 4.14 4.26 25.32
N GLY A 61 3.19 5.21 25.34
CA GLY A 61 2.67 5.83 24.12
C GLY A 61 3.60 6.84 23.43
N VAL A 62 4.78 7.14 24.00
CA VAL A 62 5.74 8.17 23.53
C VAL A 62 7.11 7.56 23.16
N GLU A 63 7.58 6.51 23.86
CA GLU A 63 8.80 5.76 23.52
C GLU A 63 8.58 4.87 22.28
N ASP A 64 7.33 4.54 22.00
CA ASP A 64 6.86 4.22 20.66
C ASP A 64 6.88 5.50 19.82
N GLY A 65 8.01 5.76 19.13
CA GLY A 65 8.07 6.80 18.10
C GLY A 65 6.96 6.65 17.05
N PRO A 66 6.86 7.51 16.03
CA PRO A 66 5.80 7.50 15.01
C PRO A 66 5.72 6.23 14.14
N ALA A 67 6.31 5.11 14.55
CA ALA A 67 6.30 3.81 13.91
C ALA A 67 5.61 2.68 14.70
N SER A 68 5.14 2.89 15.95
CA SER A 68 4.60 1.77 16.77
C SER A 68 3.19 1.93 17.33
N ALA A 69 2.50 3.05 17.10
CA ALA A 69 1.08 3.18 17.43
C ALA A 69 0.19 2.69 16.26
N SER A 70 0.10 1.37 16.08
CA SER A 70 -1.03 0.78 15.33
C SER A 70 -1.33 -0.59 15.92
N PRO A 71 -2.50 -0.80 16.55
CA PRO A 71 -2.88 -2.10 17.06
C PRO A 71 -3.00 -3.07 15.88
N ASP A 72 -2.15 -4.09 15.88
CA ASP A 72 -2.32 -5.34 15.14
C ASP A 72 -2.58 -5.23 13.62
N ARG A 73 -1.87 -4.34 12.91
CA ARG A 73 -1.85 -4.38 11.44
C ARG A 73 -1.00 -5.56 10.97
N SER A 74 -1.60 -6.75 10.92
CA SER A 74 -0.95 -7.92 10.34
C SER A 74 -0.95 -7.83 8.81
N ILE A 75 0.11 -7.23 8.24
CA ILE A 75 0.33 -7.28 6.79
C ILE A 75 0.46 -8.75 6.42
N ALA A 76 -0.34 -9.21 5.48
CA ALA A 76 -0.30 -10.60 5.04
C ALA A 76 0.87 -10.87 4.07
N TRP A 77 2.09 -10.74 4.61
CA TRP A 77 3.36 -10.78 3.92
C TRP A 77 3.51 -11.98 2.99
N ALA A 78 3.10 -13.17 3.44
CA ALA A 78 3.17 -14.37 2.59
C ALA A 78 2.38 -14.21 1.29
N ARG A 79 1.17 -13.63 1.35
CA ARG A 79 0.32 -13.38 0.17
C ARG A 79 0.92 -12.29 -0.71
N ALA A 80 1.34 -11.18 -0.10
CA ALA A 80 1.93 -10.05 -0.81
C ALA A 80 3.18 -10.46 -1.60
N VAL A 81 4.10 -11.19 -0.95
CA VAL A 81 5.35 -11.64 -1.56
C VAL A 81 5.09 -12.64 -2.68
N VAL A 82 4.20 -13.61 -2.49
CA VAL A 82 3.86 -14.58 -3.54
C VAL A 82 3.24 -13.88 -4.75
N LEU A 83 2.27 -13.00 -4.56
CA LEU A 83 1.63 -12.27 -5.67
C LEU A 83 2.60 -11.33 -6.38
N ALA A 84 3.45 -10.62 -5.62
CA ALA A 84 4.48 -9.76 -6.19
C ALA A 84 5.51 -10.56 -7.00
N ALA A 85 5.95 -11.71 -6.48
CA ALA A 85 6.89 -12.58 -7.17
C ALA A 85 6.30 -13.13 -8.46
N LEU A 86 5.03 -13.56 -8.44
CA LEU A 86 4.34 -13.99 -9.65
C LEU A 86 4.22 -12.86 -10.68
N ASN A 87 3.87 -11.64 -10.25
CA ASN A 87 3.79 -10.48 -11.15
C ASN A 87 5.16 -10.16 -11.79
N GLY A 88 6.21 -10.13 -10.97
CA GLY A 88 7.59 -9.92 -11.45
C GLY A 88 8.06 -11.02 -12.40
N LEU A 89 7.80 -12.30 -12.08
CA LEU A 89 8.17 -13.41 -12.94
C LEU A 89 7.43 -13.39 -14.29
N ILE A 90 6.16 -12.99 -14.32
CA ILE A 90 5.41 -12.81 -15.57
C ILE A 90 6.06 -11.72 -16.42
N PHE A 91 6.43 -10.58 -15.85
CA PHE A 91 7.07 -9.50 -16.62
C PHE A 91 8.44 -9.89 -17.12
N TRP A 92 9.21 -10.57 -16.29
CA TRP A 92 10.48 -11.11 -16.70
C TRP A 92 10.34 -12.11 -17.85
N GLN A 93 9.37 -13.04 -17.78
CA GLN A 93 9.10 -13.99 -18.86
C GLN A 93 8.66 -13.29 -20.14
N LEU A 94 7.74 -12.31 -20.05
CA LEU A 94 7.27 -11.55 -21.20
C LEU A 94 8.43 -10.79 -21.86
N ALA A 95 9.26 -10.12 -21.06
CA ALA A 95 10.41 -9.40 -21.58
C ALA A 95 11.45 -10.34 -22.22
N TRP A 96 11.61 -11.56 -21.69
CA TRP A 96 12.49 -12.58 -22.28
C TRP A 96 11.97 -13.12 -23.63
N GLN A 97 10.66 -13.29 -23.76
CA GLN A 97 10.05 -13.77 -25.01
C GLN A 97 10.08 -12.72 -26.14
N GLU A 98 10.23 -11.45 -25.79
CA GLU A 98 10.25 -10.32 -26.75
C GLU A 98 11.67 -9.96 -27.24
N VAL A 99 12.68 -10.81 -26.97
CA VAL A 99 14.03 -10.69 -27.55
C VAL A 99 14.13 -11.61 -28.78
N PRO A 100 14.49 -11.09 -29.98
CA PRO A 100 15.22 -9.87 -30.22
C PRO A 100 14.27 -8.71 -30.48
N PHE A 101 14.38 -7.64 -29.68
CA PHE A 101 13.95 -6.31 -30.05
C PHE A 101 14.68 -5.96 -31.35
N VAL A 102 14.05 -6.19 -32.50
CA VAL A 102 14.53 -5.73 -33.80
C VAL A 102 14.12 -4.27 -33.87
N PRO A 103 15.06 -3.31 -33.80
CA PRO A 103 14.73 -1.88 -33.75
C PRO A 103 13.97 -1.39 -35.00
N ASP A 104 14.00 -2.18 -36.08
CA ASP A 104 13.41 -1.89 -37.40
C ASP A 104 11.98 -2.42 -37.60
N THR A 105 11.48 -3.24 -36.68
CA THR A 105 10.05 -3.62 -36.69
C THR A 105 9.40 -2.88 -35.54
N TRP A 106 8.64 -1.82 -35.85
CA TRP A 106 7.85 -1.03 -34.88
C TRP A 106 6.70 -1.83 -34.24
N GLU A 107 6.84 -3.15 -34.09
CA GLU A 107 5.95 -3.94 -33.28
C GLU A 107 6.14 -3.54 -31.83
N THR A 108 5.17 -2.80 -31.29
CA THR A 108 5.22 -2.41 -29.89
C THR A 108 5.27 -3.67 -29.01
N PRO A 109 6.28 -3.80 -28.14
CA PRO A 109 6.40 -4.92 -27.23
C PRO A 109 5.10 -5.06 -26.44
N ALA A 110 4.49 -6.25 -26.43
CA ALA A 110 3.18 -6.45 -25.79
C ALA A 110 3.25 -6.12 -24.29
N ILE A 111 4.44 -6.22 -23.69
CA ILE A 111 4.69 -5.78 -22.32
C ILE A 111 4.31 -4.31 -22.10
N VAL A 112 4.55 -3.40 -23.07
CA VAL A 112 4.24 -1.95 -22.95
C VAL A 112 2.74 -1.70 -22.81
N LEU A 113 1.92 -2.58 -23.37
CA LEU A 113 0.46 -2.46 -23.30
C LEU A 113 -0.13 -3.27 -22.14
N LEU A 114 0.50 -4.40 -21.79
CA LEU A 114 -0.06 -5.36 -20.84
C LEU A 114 0.46 -5.17 -19.41
N TRP A 115 1.54 -4.43 -19.17
CA TRP A 115 2.08 -4.29 -17.82
C TRP A 115 1.08 -3.67 -16.84
N ALA A 116 0.36 -2.63 -17.26
CA ALA A 116 -0.64 -1.95 -16.43
C ALA A 116 -1.83 -2.86 -16.06
N PRO A 117 -2.53 -3.50 -17.02
CA PRO A 117 -3.66 -4.37 -16.69
C PRO A 117 -3.24 -5.63 -15.93
N ILE A 118 -2.07 -6.22 -16.21
CA ILE A 118 -1.55 -7.36 -15.45
C ILE A 118 -1.29 -6.95 -14.00
N THR A 119 -0.56 -5.86 -13.77
CA THR A 119 -0.28 -5.37 -12.42
C THR A 119 -1.56 -5.08 -11.64
N ALA A 120 -2.53 -4.40 -12.27
CA ALA A 120 -3.81 -4.12 -11.66
C ALA A 120 -4.56 -5.40 -11.29
N ALA A 121 -4.43 -6.47 -12.07
CA ALA A 121 -5.02 -7.76 -11.72
C ALA A 121 -4.42 -8.34 -10.43
N PHE A 122 -3.10 -8.34 -10.29
CA PHE A 122 -2.43 -8.81 -9.07
C PHE A 122 -2.77 -7.94 -7.85
N VAL A 123 -2.77 -6.62 -8.02
CA VAL A 123 -3.20 -5.67 -6.98
C VAL A 123 -4.64 -5.94 -6.55
N LEU A 124 -5.55 -6.16 -7.50
CA LEU A 124 -6.95 -6.45 -7.20
C LEU A 124 -7.15 -7.80 -6.52
N ILE A 125 -6.42 -8.82 -6.96
CA ILE A 125 -6.42 -10.14 -6.32
C ILE A 125 -5.97 -10.00 -4.86
N PHE A 126 -4.93 -9.20 -4.60
CA PHE A 126 -4.47 -8.91 -3.24
C PHE A 126 -5.53 -8.18 -2.41
N LEU A 127 -6.06 -7.06 -2.90
CA LEU A 127 -7.02 -6.21 -2.16
C LEU A 127 -8.38 -6.88 -1.95
N LEU A 128 -8.83 -7.73 -2.87
CA LEU A 128 -10.15 -8.37 -2.81
C LEU A 128 -10.07 -9.85 -2.44
N TRP A 129 -8.96 -10.29 -1.86
CA TRP A 129 -8.71 -11.72 -1.58
C TRP A 129 -9.82 -12.36 -0.74
N ASN A 130 -10.25 -11.66 0.30
CA ASN A 130 -11.25 -12.14 1.26
C ASN A 130 -12.70 -11.81 0.84
N ASP A 131 -12.91 -10.85 -0.07
CA ASP A 131 -14.26 -10.39 -0.43
C ASP A 131 -14.83 -11.14 -1.65
N ARG A 132 -15.55 -12.24 -1.37
CA ARG A 132 -16.23 -13.03 -2.40
C ARG A 132 -17.38 -12.29 -3.08
N SER A 133 -18.00 -11.31 -2.42
CA SER A 133 -19.14 -10.57 -2.97
C SER A 133 -18.74 -9.65 -4.13
N ARG A 134 -17.46 -9.27 -4.17
CA ARG A 134 -16.89 -8.38 -5.18
C ARG A 134 -16.29 -9.13 -6.38
N ARG A 135 -16.26 -10.47 -6.39
CA ARG A 135 -15.70 -11.29 -7.49
C ARG A 135 -16.33 -11.01 -8.86
N GLY A 136 -17.64 -10.77 -8.92
CA GLY A 136 -18.31 -10.42 -10.18
C GLY A 136 -17.85 -9.05 -10.73
N ARG A 137 -17.62 -8.08 -9.83
CA ARG A 137 -17.07 -6.77 -10.20
C ARG A 137 -15.59 -6.86 -10.57
N LEU A 138 -14.82 -7.68 -9.86
CA LEU A 138 -13.44 -8.01 -10.21
C LEU A 138 -13.36 -8.52 -11.65
N ALA A 139 -14.15 -9.55 -11.98
CA ALA A 139 -14.19 -10.10 -13.33
C ALA A 139 -14.56 -9.04 -14.36
N LEU A 140 -15.60 -8.24 -14.11
CA LEU A 140 -16.02 -7.15 -15.00
C LEU A 140 -14.90 -6.12 -15.24
N VAL A 141 -14.22 -5.69 -14.17
CA VAL A 141 -13.13 -4.70 -14.23
C VAL A 141 -11.93 -5.25 -15.00
N LEU A 142 -11.54 -6.50 -14.71
CA LEU A 142 -10.45 -7.17 -15.43
C LEU A 142 -10.78 -7.36 -16.91
N THR A 143 -12.00 -7.80 -17.24
CA THR A 143 -12.45 -7.91 -18.62
C THR A 143 -12.46 -6.53 -19.30
N GLY A 144 -12.89 -5.47 -18.60
CA GLY A 144 -12.83 -4.10 -19.10
C GLY A 144 -11.40 -3.62 -19.39
N LEU A 145 -10.44 -3.95 -18.52
CA LEU A 145 -9.04 -3.61 -18.71
C LEU A 145 -8.40 -4.36 -19.88
N VAL A 146 -8.70 -5.66 -20.01
CA VAL A 146 -8.25 -6.45 -21.17
C VAL A 146 -8.88 -5.91 -22.45
N ALA A 147 -10.17 -5.58 -22.44
CA ALA A 147 -10.84 -4.98 -23.58
C ALA A 147 -10.22 -3.60 -23.93
N ALA A 148 -9.89 -2.77 -22.95
CA ALA A 148 -9.24 -1.48 -23.19
C ALA A 148 -7.85 -1.66 -23.83
N ALA A 149 -7.05 -2.62 -23.36
CA ALA A 149 -5.76 -2.94 -23.97
C ALA A 149 -5.93 -3.47 -25.41
N LEU A 150 -6.87 -4.39 -25.64
CA LEU A 150 -7.14 -4.92 -26.99
C LEU A 150 -7.67 -3.86 -27.94
N LEU A 151 -8.60 -3.00 -27.51
CA LEU A 151 -9.09 -1.87 -28.28
C LEU A 151 -7.97 -0.88 -28.59
N GLY A 152 -7.06 -0.66 -27.64
CA GLY A 152 -5.84 0.10 -27.86
C GLY A 152 -4.99 -0.47 -28.98
N ARG A 153 -4.73 -1.78 -28.96
CA ARG A 153 -3.97 -2.47 -30.00
C ARG A 153 -4.66 -2.46 -31.36
N VAL A 154 -5.97 -2.69 -31.40
CA VAL A 154 -6.75 -2.61 -32.64
C VAL A 154 -6.73 -1.18 -33.15
N GLY A 155 -6.99 -0.19 -32.30
CA GLY A 155 -6.96 1.23 -32.64
C GLY A 155 -5.62 1.67 -33.24
N TYR A 156 -4.51 1.12 -32.74
CA TYR A 156 -3.20 1.32 -33.37
C TYR A 156 -3.18 0.86 -34.83
N GLN A 157 -3.69 -0.33 -35.18
CA GLN A 157 -3.71 -0.79 -36.57
C GLN A 157 -4.52 0.13 -37.51
N TRP A 158 -5.57 0.79 -36.98
CA TRP A 158 -6.36 1.76 -37.75
C TRP A 158 -5.66 3.12 -37.88
N ILE A 159 -4.95 3.55 -36.84
CA ILE A 159 -4.28 4.86 -36.77
C ILE A 159 -2.88 4.80 -37.38
N GLU A 160 -2.22 3.66 -37.42
CA GLU A 160 -0.92 3.43 -38.09
C GLU A 160 -1.03 3.65 -39.60
N ALA A 161 -2.21 3.44 -40.18
CA ALA A 161 -2.52 3.88 -41.55
C ALA A 161 -2.44 5.41 -41.73
N SER A 162 -2.31 6.17 -40.64
CA SER A 162 -1.99 7.59 -40.59
C SER A 162 -0.62 7.82 -39.94
N HIS A 163 0.05 8.95 -40.23
CA HIS A 163 1.36 9.29 -39.63
C HIS A 163 1.33 9.56 -38.10
N LEU A 164 0.22 9.25 -37.41
CA LEU A 164 0.00 9.50 -35.98
C LEU A 164 0.13 8.23 -35.11
N GLY A 165 0.43 7.06 -35.70
CA GLY A 165 0.49 5.78 -34.97
C GLY A 165 1.46 5.77 -33.79
N GLU A 166 2.65 6.35 -33.93
CA GLU A 166 3.66 6.41 -32.86
C GLU A 166 3.19 7.26 -31.67
N ALA A 167 2.66 8.46 -31.95
CA ALA A 167 2.13 9.35 -30.92
C ALA A 167 0.97 8.67 -30.18
N TYR A 168 0.10 7.95 -30.90
CA TYR A 168 -1.00 7.21 -30.30
C TYR A 168 -0.51 6.16 -29.30
N LEU A 169 0.48 5.35 -29.65
CA LEU A 169 1.02 4.31 -28.77
C LEU A 169 1.69 4.88 -27.52
N GLN A 170 2.45 5.97 -27.67
CA GLN A 170 3.08 6.65 -26.54
C GLN A 170 2.03 7.22 -25.57
N LEU A 171 0.99 7.87 -26.11
CA LEU A 171 -0.11 8.36 -25.28
C LEU A 171 -0.86 7.19 -24.60
N LEU A 172 -1.13 6.11 -25.33
CA LEU A 172 -1.83 4.94 -24.80
C LEU A 172 -1.04 4.29 -23.66
N ALA A 173 0.27 4.12 -23.81
CA ALA A 173 1.16 3.59 -22.78
C ALA A 173 1.19 4.47 -21.51
N LEU A 174 1.05 5.79 -21.65
CA LEU A 174 0.99 6.71 -20.51
C LEU A 174 -0.38 6.71 -19.80
N HIS A 175 -1.47 6.53 -20.54
CA HIS A 175 -2.82 6.59 -19.98
C HIS A 175 -3.31 5.25 -19.40
N LEU A 176 -2.84 4.12 -19.94
CA LEU A 176 -3.22 2.78 -19.46
C LEU A 176 -2.95 2.56 -17.96
N PRO A 177 -1.83 2.98 -17.37
CA PRO A 177 -1.57 2.83 -15.94
C PRO A 177 -2.56 3.62 -15.10
N ILE A 178 -2.90 4.83 -15.53
CA ILE A 178 -3.88 5.70 -14.86
C ILE A 178 -5.26 5.05 -14.94
N LEU A 179 -5.63 4.53 -16.12
CA LEU A 179 -6.90 3.83 -16.32
C LEU A 179 -6.97 2.54 -15.50
N ALA A 180 -5.87 1.78 -15.44
CA ALA A 180 -5.75 0.57 -14.63
C ALA A 180 -5.92 0.87 -13.14
N TRP A 181 -5.27 1.92 -12.65
CA TRP A 181 -5.41 2.38 -11.26
C TRP A 181 -6.83 2.89 -10.95
N ALA A 182 -7.45 3.64 -11.88
CA ALA A 182 -8.84 4.06 -11.75
C ALA A 182 -9.79 2.85 -11.67
N ALA A 183 -9.53 1.81 -12.45
CA ALA A 183 -10.28 0.56 -12.42
C ALA A 183 -10.11 -0.16 -11.07
N VAL A 184 -8.90 -0.12 -10.48
CA VAL A 184 -8.66 -0.60 -9.11
C VAL A 184 -9.57 0.12 -8.13
N GLY A 185 -9.62 1.45 -8.17
CA GLY A 185 -10.51 2.28 -7.36
C GLY A 185 -11.98 1.87 -7.48
N ILE A 186 -12.49 1.74 -8.71
CA ILE A 186 -13.88 1.33 -8.99
C ILE A 186 -14.18 -0.06 -8.39
N ALA A 187 -13.21 -0.98 -8.43
CA ALA A 187 -13.36 -2.32 -7.91
C ALA A 187 -13.34 -2.41 -6.37
N VAL A 188 -12.65 -1.49 -5.70
CA VAL A 188 -12.55 -1.46 -4.22
C VAL A 188 -13.61 -0.57 -3.55
N MET A 189 -14.34 0.27 -4.29
CA MET A 189 -15.42 1.09 -3.72
C MET A 189 -16.62 0.27 -3.19
N PRO A 190 -17.27 0.66 -2.08
CA PRO A 190 -18.57 0.11 -1.67
C PRO A 190 -19.71 0.52 -2.63
N ARG A 191 -20.85 -0.19 -2.58
CA ARG A 191 -22.00 0.07 -3.47
C ARG A 191 -22.86 1.24 -2.95
N ARG A 192 -22.83 2.35 -3.69
CA ARG A 192 -23.90 3.37 -3.95
C ARG A 192 -24.57 4.16 -2.80
N ARG A 193 -24.17 4.09 -1.51
CA ARG A 193 -24.73 5.02 -0.49
C ARG A 193 -23.75 5.87 0.33
N GLU A 194 -22.46 5.52 0.34
CA GLU A 194 -21.39 6.22 1.08
C GLU A 194 -20.20 6.54 0.16
N GLY A 195 -20.51 6.97 -1.08
CA GLY A 195 -19.56 6.97 -2.18
C GLY A 195 -18.54 8.11 -2.17
N ASP A 196 -18.90 9.29 -1.68
CA ASP A 196 -18.07 10.48 -1.88
C ASP A 196 -16.86 10.53 -0.94
N GLU A 197 -17.03 10.15 0.33
CA GLU A 197 -15.93 10.06 1.29
C GLU A 197 -14.94 8.96 0.90
N ASN A 198 -15.43 7.78 0.50
CA ASN A 198 -14.59 6.69 0.01
C ASN A 198 -13.81 7.07 -1.26
N ARG A 199 -14.38 7.89 -2.16
CA ARG A 199 -13.70 8.38 -3.38
C ARG A 199 -12.54 9.29 -3.04
N PHE A 200 -12.78 10.23 -2.14
CA PHE A 200 -11.74 11.13 -1.67
C PHE A 200 -10.65 10.36 -0.91
N ALA A 201 -11.04 9.45 -0.02
CA ALA A 201 -10.13 8.60 0.74
C ALA A 201 -9.23 7.76 -0.18
N PHE A 202 -9.80 7.11 -1.20
CA PHE A 202 -9.01 6.37 -2.20
C PHE A 202 -8.06 7.29 -2.98
N ALA A 203 -8.51 8.47 -3.41
CA ALA A 203 -7.68 9.42 -4.14
C ALA A 203 -6.49 9.89 -3.29
N LEU A 204 -6.73 10.22 -2.01
CA LEU A 204 -5.68 10.61 -1.08
C LEU A 204 -4.72 9.45 -0.82
N LYS A 205 -5.24 8.23 -0.62
CA LYS A 205 -4.40 7.05 -0.37
C LYS A 205 -3.62 6.59 -1.60
N SER A 206 -4.09 6.91 -2.80
CA SER A 206 -3.34 6.71 -4.05
C SER A 206 -2.06 7.54 -4.11
N LEU A 207 -2.06 8.71 -3.46
CA LEU A 207 -0.88 9.56 -3.38
C LEU A 207 0.20 8.93 -2.48
N ASP A 208 -0.20 8.30 -1.37
CA ASP A 208 0.72 7.49 -0.55
C ASP A 208 1.33 6.35 -1.36
N VAL A 209 0.52 5.63 -2.16
CA VAL A 209 1.02 4.57 -3.06
C VAL A 209 2.03 5.12 -4.06
N ALA A 210 1.77 6.29 -4.64
CA ALA A 210 2.70 6.91 -5.59
C ALA A 210 4.04 7.29 -4.93
N VAL A 211 4.00 7.89 -3.73
CA VAL A 211 5.20 8.32 -3.00
C VAL A 211 6.01 7.12 -2.52
N VAL A 212 5.37 6.16 -1.84
CA VAL A 212 6.02 4.94 -1.36
C VAL A 212 6.53 4.12 -2.54
N GLY A 213 5.78 4.06 -3.63
CA GLY A 213 6.21 3.42 -4.87
C GLY A 213 7.44 4.07 -5.49
N GLY A 214 7.49 5.40 -5.53
CA GLY A 214 8.69 6.14 -5.95
C GLY A 214 9.90 5.84 -5.08
N LEU A 215 9.73 5.78 -3.76
CA LEU A 215 10.80 5.44 -2.83
C LEU A 215 11.31 4.01 -3.04
N PHE A 216 10.41 3.06 -3.22
CA PHE A 216 10.73 1.67 -3.53
C PHE A 216 11.48 1.55 -4.87
N ALA A 217 11.08 2.31 -5.88
CA ALA A 217 11.74 2.33 -7.18
C ALA A 217 13.17 2.89 -7.09
N ILE A 218 13.38 3.98 -6.34
CA ILE A 218 14.71 4.55 -6.12
C ILE A 218 15.60 3.57 -5.35
N ALA A 219 15.11 3.03 -4.25
CA ALA A 219 15.87 2.08 -3.43
C ALA A 219 16.19 0.79 -4.20
N GLY A 220 15.21 0.24 -4.92
CA GLY A 220 15.38 -0.94 -5.76
C GLY A 220 16.36 -0.68 -6.90
N GLY A 221 16.22 0.43 -7.63
CA GLY A 221 17.14 0.82 -8.70
C GLY A 221 18.57 1.00 -8.21
N LEU A 222 18.76 1.61 -7.03
CA LEU A 222 20.07 1.74 -6.40
C LEU A 222 20.66 0.37 -6.04
N PHE A 223 19.85 -0.54 -5.49
CA PHE A 223 20.29 -1.90 -5.17
C PHE A 223 20.72 -2.67 -6.43
N VAL A 224 19.97 -2.53 -7.53
CA VAL A 224 20.33 -3.09 -8.84
C VAL A 224 21.66 -2.51 -9.34
N ALA A 225 21.81 -1.18 -9.31
CA ALA A 225 23.03 -0.52 -9.76
C ALA A 225 24.26 -0.94 -8.94
N ILE A 226 24.12 -1.01 -7.61
CA ILE A 226 25.18 -1.50 -6.71
C ILE A 226 25.52 -2.96 -7.03
N THR A 227 24.51 -3.81 -7.28
CA THR A 227 24.73 -5.21 -7.64
C THR A 227 25.55 -5.31 -8.93
N ILE A 228 25.17 -4.58 -9.98
CA ILE A 228 25.92 -4.55 -11.25
C ILE A 228 27.36 -4.06 -11.02
N ALA A 229 27.55 -3.01 -10.23
CA ALA A 229 28.88 -2.47 -9.94
C ALA A 229 29.76 -3.46 -9.16
N LEU A 230 29.21 -4.13 -8.14
CA LEU A 230 29.94 -5.11 -7.34
C LEU A 230 30.42 -6.30 -8.18
N PHE A 231 29.54 -6.89 -8.99
CA PHE A 231 29.92 -7.99 -9.89
C PHE A 231 30.90 -7.51 -10.98
N GLY A 232 30.70 -6.31 -11.51
CA GLY A 232 31.62 -5.69 -12.46
C GLY A 232 33.03 -5.50 -11.91
N MET A 233 33.17 -5.09 -10.64
CA MET A 233 34.48 -4.97 -9.97
C MET A 233 35.17 -6.32 -9.77
N LEU A 234 34.41 -7.41 -9.67
CA LEU A 234 34.94 -8.78 -9.62
C LEU A 234 35.29 -9.34 -11.01
N GLY A 235 35.10 -8.56 -12.09
CA GLY A 235 35.29 -9.01 -13.46
C GLY A 235 34.21 -9.96 -13.96
N ILE A 236 33.05 -10.02 -13.28
CA ILE A 236 31.92 -10.89 -13.62
C ILE A 236 30.87 -10.05 -14.36
N THR A 237 30.57 -10.42 -15.60
CA THR A 237 29.43 -9.86 -16.35
C THR A 237 28.17 -10.68 -16.08
N LEU A 238 27.09 -10.00 -15.69
CA LEU A 238 25.79 -10.65 -15.52
C LEU A 238 25.20 -10.96 -16.89
N SER A 239 24.67 -12.17 -17.05
CA SER A 239 23.95 -12.55 -18.29
C SER A 239 22.67 -11.71 -18.48
N ASP A 240 22.24 -11.53 -19.72
CA ASP A 240 21.01 -10.80 -20.06
C ASP A 240 19.78 -11.34 -19.34
N PHE A 241 19.73 -12.66 -19.15
CA PHE A 241 18.67 -13.33 -18.39
C PHE A 241 18.57 -12.82 -16.95
N VAL A 242 19.72 -12.70 -16.26
CA VAL A 242 19.81 -12.22 -14.89
C VAL A 242 19.55 -10.71 -14.82
N MET A 243 20.12 -9.95 -15.78
CA MET A 243 19.87 -8.52 -15.89
C MET A 243 18.37 -8.22 -16.04
N MET A 244 17.67 -8.95 -16.90
CA MET A 244 16.24 -8.79 -17.12
C MET A 244 15.40 -9.22 -15.90
N LEU A 245 15.82 -10.28 -15.20
CA LEU A 245 15.16 -10.69 -13.96
C LEU A 245 15.28 -9.62 -12.88
N LEU A 246 16.48 -9.06 -12.73
CA LEU A 246 16.80 -8.07 -11.71
C LEU A 246 16.11 -6.73 -12.00
N THR A 247 16.07 -6.30 -13.26
CA THR A 247 15.48 -5.01 -13.67
C THR A 247 13.98 -5.12 -13.90
N VAL A 248 13.54 -5.87 -14.91
CA VAL A 248 12.13 -5.96 -15.31
C VAL A 248 11.34 -6.80 -14.31
N GLY A 249 11.89 -7.96 -13.91
CA GLY A 249 11.27 -8.78 -12.88
C GLY A 249 11.17 -8.03 -11.55
N GLY A 250 12.29 -7.43 -11.12
CA GLY A 250 12.40 -6.50 -9.99
C GLY A 250 11.33 -5.41 -9.99
N ALA A 251 11.24 -4.65 -11.08
CA ALA A 251 10.26 -3.59 -11.25
C ALA A 251 8.82 -4.10 -11.17
N GLY A 252 8.55 -5.30 -11.71
CA GLY A 252 7.23 -5.94 -11.63
C GLY A 252 6.80 -6.32 -10.20
N LEU A 253 7.73 -6.59 -9.29
CA LEU A 253 7.37 -6.88 -7.89
C LEU A 253 6.83 -5.65 -7.15
N LEU A 254 7.37 -4.46 -7.47
CA LEU A 254 7.20 -3.26 -6.63
C LEU A 254 5.74 -2.83 -6.46
N PRO A 255 4.90 -2.71 -7.51
CA PRO A 255 3.55 -2.16 -7.33
C PRO A 255 2.68 -2.98 -6.36
N VAL A 256 2.82 -4.31 -6.38
CA VAL A 256 2.06 -5.20 -5.49
C VAL A 256 2.54 -5.05 -4.04
N LEU A 257 3.86 -5.00 -3.82
CA LEU A 257 4.44 -4.79 -2.49
C LEU A 257 4.09 -3.43 -1.92
N VAL A 258 4.15 -2.38 -2.73
CA VAL A 258 3.81 -1.02 -2.34
C VAL A 258 2.35 -0.94 -1.90
N VAL A 259 1.43 -1.54 -2.67
CA VAL A 259 0.02 -1.61 -2.26
C VAL A 259 -0.12 -2.41 -0.97
N ALA A 260 0.59 -3.52 -0.79
CA ALA A 260 0.52 -4.30 0.45
C ALA A 260 1.03 -3.54 1.69
N VAL A 261 2.01 -2.66 1.52
CA VAL A 261 2.53 -1.80 2.59
C VAL A 261 1.57 -0.64 2.88
N VAL A 262 0.96 -0.05 1.84
CA VAL A 262 0.15 1.16 1.99
C VAL A 262 -1.31 0.86 2.35
N TYR A 263 -1.89 -0.22 1.81
CA TYR A 263 -3.29 -0.61 2.03
C TYR A 263 -3.43 -1.78 2.98
N ASP A 264 -4.48 -1.74 3.78
CA ASP A 264 -5.03 -2.88 4.49
C ASP A 264 -6.16 -3.51 3.65
N PRO A 265 -5.99 -4.76 3.15
CA PRO A 265 -6.98 -5.39 2.27
C PRO A 265 -8.31 -5.71 2.98
N ASP A 266 -8.33 -5.71 4.32
CA ASP A 266 -9.53 -6.04 5.09
C ASP A 266 -10.36 -4.80 5.47
N LYS A 267 -9.91 -3.60 5.06
CA LYS A 267 -10.56 -2.30 5.35
C LYS A 267 -11.03 -1.59 4.08
N GLU A 268 -12.12 -0.83 4.20
CA GLU A 268 -12.58 0.04 3.11
C GLU A 268 -11.64 1.25 2.96
N PRO A 269 -11.63 1.96 1.81
CA PRO A 269 -10.76 3.10 1.59
C PRO A 269 -10.85 4.18 2.68
N VAL A 270 -12.05 4.44 3.21
CA VAL A 270 -12.27 5.41 4.29
C VAL A 270 -11.67 4.98 5.64
N ASP A 271 -11.60 3.67 5.90
CA ASP A 271 -11.12 3.11 7.16
C ASP A 271 -9.59 2.86 7.18
N GLN A 272 -8.89 3.26 6.11
CA GLN A 272 -7.44 3.11 6.01
C GLN A 272 -6.72 4.04 7.00
N SER A 273 -5.53 3.65 7.46
CA SER A 273 -4.65 4.56 8.20
C SER A 273 -4.22 5.71 7.30
N PHE A 274 -4.41 6.94 7.77
CA PHE A 274 -3.91 8.16 7.12
C PHE A 274 -2.83 8.86 7.95
N GLU A 275 -2.43 8.29 9.09
CA GLU A 275 -1.53 8.93 10.05
C GLU A 275 -0.06 8.75 9.65
N ASP A 276 0.26 7.68 8.93
CA ASP A 276 1.63 7.29 8.58
C ASP A 276 2.13 7.84 7.23
N GLY A 277 1.33 8.67 6.53
CA GLY A 277 1.50 8.97 5.10
C GLY A 277 1.59 10.46 4.73
N LEU A 278 1.63 10.72 3.41
CA LEU A 278 1.58 12.07 2.83
C LEU A 278 0.21 12.72 3.05
N SER A 279 -0.84 11.92 3.28
CA SER A 279 -2.16 12.38 3.73
C SER A 279 -2.08 13.33 4.92
N THR A 280 -1.19 13.08 5.88
CA THR A 280 -0.96 13.97 7.03
C THR A 280 -0.38 15.31 6.58
N VAL A 281 0.58 15.31 5.66
CA VAL A 281 1.19 16.52 5.11
C VAL A 281 0.18 17.33 4.29
N VAL A 282 -0.62 16.67 3.44
CA VAL A 282 -1.68 17.31 2.66
C VAL A 282 -2.76 17.89 3.56
N ALA A 283 -3.21 17.15 4.58
CA ALA A 283 -4.18 17.64 5.55
C ALA A 283 -3.64 18.86 6.34
N MET A 284 -2.36 18.84 6.69
CA MET A 284 -1.68 19.96 7.35
C MET A 284 -1.56 21.17 6.42
N LEU A 285 -1.24 20.96 5.15
CA LEU A 285 -1.18 22.02 4.13
C LEU A 285 -2.56 22.65 3.91
N MET A 286 -3.61 21.84 3.80
CA MET A 286 -4.99 22.33 3.66
C MET A 286 -5.43 23.14 4.89
N ARG A 287 -5.04 22.71 6.10
CA ARG A 287 -5.27 23.48 7.33
C ARG A 287 -4.46 24.78 7.36
N LEU A 288 -3.24 24.79 6.82
CA LEU A 288 -2.40 25.99 6.72
C LEU A 288 -2.94 27.00 5.71
N LEU A 289 -3.59 26.54 4.63
CA LEU A 289 -4.14 27.39 3.57
C LEU A 289 -5.55 27.92 3.88
N LEU A 290 -6.28 27.29 4.81
CA LEU A 290 -7.62 27.69 5.25
C LEU A 290 -7.74 29.16 5.71
N PRO A 291 -6.83 29.70 6.57
CA PRO A 291 -6.84 31.11 6.95
C PRO A 291 -6.62 32.04 5.76
N LEU A 292 -5.78 31.64 4.80
CA LEU A 292 -5.49 32.42 3.60
C LEU A 292 -6.72 32.50 2.68
N THR A 293 -7.48 31.41 2.56
CA THR A 293 -8.74 31.41 1.80
C THR A 293 -9.87 32.20 2.47
N LEU A 294 -9.80 32.43 3.78
CA LEU A 294 -10.75 33.28 4.50
C LEU A 294 -10.41 34.78 4.40
N LEU A 295 -9.22 35.12 3.89
CA LEU A 295 -8.72 36.49 3.80
C LEU A 295 -9.02 37.13 2.43
N VAL A 296 -9.45 36.34 1.44
CA VAL A 296 -9.86 36.76 0.08
C VAL A 296 -11.38 36.73 -0.02
#